data_AF-A0A7J6TEF2-F1
#
_entry.id   AF-A0A7J6TEF2-F1
#
_cell.length_a   1.000
_cell.length_b   1.000
_cell.length_c   1.000
_cell.angle_alpha   90.00
_cell.angle_beta   90.00
_cell.angle_gamma   90.00
#
_symmetry.space_group_name_H-M   'P 1'
#
loop_
_entity.id
_entity.type
_entity.pdbx_description
1 polymer ?
#
loop_
_entity_poly.entity_id
_entity_poly.type
_entity_poly.pdbx_seq_one_letter_code
_entity_poly.pdbx_strand_id
1 'polypeptide(L)'
;NVTGRRADDHLEITELNMKTLDVMESILGVKGWLVMKTFFGPETQKLRTFLESRFYKVRASRPHATRPESREVYLIASGYRGRGVSIASEVNERARVRKEGWVLEQPPKVRIPQNEAGAIRQEEELDRRAKTSAGVMPEEVSSRPRRMPRVKKR
;
A
#
# COMPACT_ATOMS: atom_id res chain seq x y z
N ASN A 1 -16.22 -13.76 -21.33
CA ASN A 1 -16.20 -15.13 -21.87
C ASN A 1 -15.47 -15.11 -23.19
N VAL A 2 -14.88 -16.23 -23.60
CA VAL A 2 -14.22 -16.33 -24.91
C VAL A 2 -15.24 -16.66 -25.99
N THR A 3 -15.14 -15.99 -27.13
CA THR A 3 -15.99 -16.18 -28.30
C THR A 3 -15.50 -17.32 -29.19
N GLY A 4 -14.25 -17.76 -29.00
CA GLY A 4 -13.59 -18.79 -29.81
C GLY A 4 -12.80 -18.20 -30.98
N ARG A 5 -12.99 -16.91 -31.30
CA ARG A 5 -12.18 -16.18 -32.28
C ARG A 5 -10.95 -15.62 -31.57
N ARG A 6 -9.84 -16.36 -31.69
CA ARG A 6 -8.59 -16.10 -30.96
C ARG A 6 -8.05 -14.67 -31.09
N ALA A 7 -8.21 -14.03 -32.26
CA ALA A 7 -7.75 -12.67 -32.48
C ALA A 7 -8.61 -11.66 -31.70
N ASP A 8 -9.93 -11.81 -31.78
CA ASP A 8 -10.89 -10.93 -31.12
C ASP A 8 -10.82 -11.11 -29.60
N ASP A 9 -10.79 -12.36 -29.12
CA ASP A 9 -10.63 -12.69 -27.70
C ASP A 9 -9.31 -12.13 -27.12
N HIS A 10 -8.25 -12.09 -27.94
CA HIS A 10 -6.96 -11.49 -27.56
C HIS A 10 -7.06 -9.96 -27.48
N LEU A 11 -7.76 -9.32 -28.42
CA LEU A 11 -7.95 -7.88 -28.42
C LEU A 11 -8.79 -7.45 -27.22
N GLU A 12 -9.93 -8.11 -26.97
CA GLU A 12 -10.82 -7.82 -25.84
C GLU A 12 -10.10 -7.93 -24.49
N ILE A 13 -9.35 -9.02 -24.24
CA ILE A 13 -8.62 -9.17 -22.98
C ILE A 13 -7.49 -8.14 -22.86
N THR A 14 -6.83 -7.79 -23.98
CA THR A 14 -5.77 -6.79 -24.00
C THR A 14 -6.35 -5.41 -23.67
N GLU A 15 -7.47 -5.02 -24.27
CA GLU A 15 -8.14 -3.76 -23.97
C GLU A 15 -8.59 -3.67 -22.51
N LEU A 16 -9.14 -4.76 -21.96
CA LEU A 16 -9.50 -4.83 -20.55
C LEU A 16 -8.26 -4.64 -19.65
N ASN A 17 -7.16 -5.30 -20.01
CA ASN A 17 -5.90 -5.18 -19.29
C ASN A 17 -5.36 -3.75 -19.33
N MET A 18 -5.43 -3.07 -20.47
CA MET A 18 -5.04 -1.66 -20.59
C MET A 18 -5.87 -0.76 -19.67
N LYS A 19 -7.20 -0.89 -19.67
CA LYS A 19 -8.07 -0.13 -18.74
C LYS A 19 -7.77 -0.42 -17.28
N THR A 20 -7.39 -1.67 -16.97
CA THR A 20 -6.98 -2.07 -15.62
C THR A 20 -5.68 -1.38 -15.19
N LEU A 21 -4.74 -1.15 -16.11
CA LEU A 21 -3.50 -0.44 -15.82
C LEU A 21 -3.75 1.04 -15.48
N ASP A 22 -4.74 1.67 -16.12
CA ASP A 22 -5.13 3.06 -15.80
C ASP A 22 -5.64 3.17 -14.35
N VAL A 23 -6.44 2.19 -13.92
CA VAL A 23 -7.00 2.14 -12.56
C VAL A 23 -5.95 1.67 -11.54
N MET A 24 -5.00 0.83 -11.94
CA MET A 24 -3.93 0.34 -11.07
C MET A 24 -3.16 1.48 -10.41
N GLU A 25 -2.90 2.58 -11.13
CA GLU A 25 -2.09 3.68 -10.60
C GLU A 25 -2.73 4.37 -9.38
N SER A 26 -4.06 4.39 -9.29
CA SER A 26 -4.79 4.95 -8.13
C SER A 26 -4.88 3.96 -6.97
N ILE A 27 -4.94 2.64 -7.27
CA ILE A 27 -5.14 1.60 -6.27
C ILE A 27 -3.81 1.12 -5.66
N LEU A 28 -2.76 0.93 -6.47
CA LEU A 28 -1.62 0.09 -6.10
C LEU A 28 -0.51 0.84 -5.36
N GLY A 29 -0.19 0.39 -4.13
CA GLY A 29 0.85 1.00 -3.29
C GLY A 29 2.25 0.84 -3.85
N VAL A 30 3.17 1.74 -3.46
CA VAL A 30 4.60 1.52 -3.67
C VAL A 30 4.97 0.13 -3.14
N LYS A 31 5.82 -0.59 -3.88
CA LYS A 31 6.20 -1.99 -3.64
C LYS A 31 5.05 -2.99 -3.75
N GLY A 32 3.89 -2.57 -4.26
CA GLY A 32 2.73 -3.41 -4.53
C GLY A 32 2.97 -4.44 -5.63
N TRP A 33 2.02 -5.35 -5.77
CA TRP A 33 2.03 -6.45 -6.72
C TRP A 33 0.80 -6.37 -7.62
N LEU A 34 0.99 -6.66 -8.90
CA LEU A 34 -0.08 -6.81 -9.87
C LEU A 34 0.05 -8.19 -10.53
N VAL A 35 -1.05 -8.92 -10.60
CA VAL A 35 -1.15 -10.17 -11.36
C VAL A 35 -2.24 -9.99 -12.39
N MET A 36 -1.89 -10.18 -13.66
CA MET A 36 -2.78 -9.93 -14.78
C MET A 36 -2.88 -11.17 -15.66
N LYS A 37 -4.11 -11.62 -15.90
CA LYS A 37 -4.39 -12.72 -16.82
C LYS A 37 -4.49 -12.14 -18.24
N THR A 38 -3.78 -12.74 -19.19
CA THR A 38 -3.86 -12.39 -20.61
C THR A 38 -3.83 -13.65 -21.47
N PHE A 39 -4.13 -13.52 -22.75
CA PHE A 39 -3.81 -14.54 -23.74
C PHE A 39 -2.49 -14.19 -24.42
N PHE A 40 -1.71 -15.21 -24.77
CA PHE A 40 -0.49 -15.02 -25.54
C PHE A 40 -0.83 -14.61 -26.97
N GLY A 41 -0.33 -13.44 -27.37
CA GLY A 41 -0.59 -12.82 -28.66
C GLY A 41 0.26 -11.57 -28.91
N PRO A 42 0.08 -10.89 -30.05
CA PRO A 42 0.96 -9.81 -30.52
C PRO A 42 1.15 -8.67 -29.51
N GLU A 43 0.07 -8.27 -28.82
CA GLU A 43 0.09 -7.16 -27.87
C GLU A 43 0.66 -7.53 -26.48
N THR A 44 0.92 -8.82 -26.23
CA THR A 44 1.43 -9.29 -24.93
C THR A 44 2.78 -8.67 -24.60
N GLN A 45 3.64 -8.51 -25.62
CA GLN A 45 4.95 -7.91 -25.43
C GLN A 45 4.85 -6.43 -25.06
N LYS A 46 3.90 -5.67 -25.65
CA LYS A 46 3.70 -4.26 -25.30
C LYS A 46 3.21 -4.10 -23.86
N LEU A 47 2.26 -4.94 -23.45
CA LEU A 47 1.79 -5.06 -22.07
C LEU A 47 2.94 -5.33 -21.10
N ARG A 48 3.80 -6.29 -21.44
CA ARG A 48 4.98 -6.61 -20.63
C ARG A 48 5.95 -5.43 -20.51
N THR A 49 6.28 -4.77 -21.62
CA THR A 49 7.18 -3.60 -21.63
C THR A 49 6.61 -2.48 -20.77
N PHE A 50 5.31 -2.22 -20.84
CA PHE A 50 4.65 -1.23 -19.99
C PHE A 50 4.82 -1.59 -18.50
N LEU A 51 4.57 -2.84 -18.13
CA LEU A 51 4.77 -3.31 -16.75
C LEU A 51 6.24 -3.18 -16.32
N GLU A 52 7.21 -3.49 -17.17
CA GLU A 52 8.65 -3.37 -16.84
C GLU A 52 9.09 -1.91 -16.61
N SER A 53 8.38 -0.95 -17.21
CA SER A 53 8.60 0.48 -16.94
C SER A 53 8.12 0.92 -15.55
N ARG A 54 7.06 0.28 -15.01
CA ARG A 54 6.41 0.67 -13.75
C ARG A 54 6.75 -0.22 -12.55
N PHE A 55 7.26 -1.43 -12.79
CA PHE A 55 7.57 -2.42 -11.76
C PHE A 55 9.05 -2.78 -11.75
N TYR A 56 9.57 -3.19 -10.59
CA TYR A 56 10.95 -3.68 -10.49
C TYR A 56 11.16 -5.01 -11.20
N LYS A 57 10.13 -5.87 -11.23
CA LYS A 57 10.28 -7.21 -11.78
C LYS A 57 8.96 -7.71 -12.35
N VAL A 58 9.01 -8.15 -13.60
CA VAL A 58 7.88 -8.70 -14.33
C VAL A 58 8.23 -10.12 -14.77
N ARG A 59 7.31 -11.06 -14.60
CA ARG A 59 7.45 -12.46 -15.02
C ARG A 59 6.20 -12.90 -15.73
N ALA A 60 6.35 -13.60 -16.85
CA ALA A 60 5.28 -14.36 -17.45
C ALA A 60 5.30 -15.77 -16.86
N SER A 61 4.16 -16.28 -16.42
CA SER A 61 4.01 -17.65 -15.94
C SER A 61 2.75 -18.27 -16.51
N ARG A 62 2.87 -19.52 -16.93
CA ARG A 62 1.73 -20.36 -17.29
C ARG A 62 1.58 -21.40 -16.17
N PRO A 63 0.51 -21.33 -15.36
CA PRO A 63 0.33 -22.26 -14.26
C PRO A 63 0.04 -23.67 -14.77
N HIS A 64 0.40 -24.69 -13.99
CA HIS A 64 0.16 -26.10 -14.33
C HIS A 64 -1.34 -26.42 -14.48
N ALA A 65 -2.20 -25.68 -13.78
CA ALA A 65 -3.65 -25.81 -13.88
C ALA A 65 -4.25 -25.26 -15.19
N THR A 66 -3.47 -24.59 -16.04
CA THR A 66 -3.94 -24.12 -17.34
C THR A 66 -4.13 -25.29 -18.29
N ARG A 67 -5.31 -25.37 -18.92
CA ARG A 67 -5.62 -26.41 -19.90
C ARG A 67 -4.64 -26.35 -21.09
N PRO A 68 -4.21 -27.49 -21.67
CA PRO A 68 -3.23 -27.51 -22.76
C PRO A 68 -3.60 -26.63 -23.96
N GLU A 69 -4.88 -26.61 -24.32
CA GLU A 69 -5.44 -25.89 -25.46
C GLU A 69 -5.58 -24.37 -25.22
N SER A 70 -5.57 -23.94 -23.96
CA SER A 70 -5.73 -22.54 -23.59
C SER A 70 -4.45 -21.77 -23.90
N ARG A 71 -4.53 -20.50 -24.32
CA ARG A 71 -3.33 -19.64 -24.51
C ARG A 71 -3.11 -18.68 -23.34
N GLU A 72 -3.68 -19.01 -22.18
CA GLU A 72 -3.57 -18.17 -20.99
C GLU A 72 -2.13 -18.08 -20.49
N VAL A 73 -1.76 -16.85 -20.15
CA VAL A 73 -0.50 -16.46 -19.54
C VAL A 73 -0.82 -15.45 -18.43
N TYR A 74 -0.15 -15.59 -17.30
CA TYR A 74 -0.23 -14.64 -16.21
C TYR A 74 1.03 -13.77 -16.20
N LEU A 75 0.84 -12.47 -16.29
CA LEU A 75 1.88 -11.47 -16.07
C LEU A 75 1.89 -11.11 -14.59
N ILE A 76 2.98 -11.46 -13.91
CA ILE A 76 3.21 -11.23 -12.49
C ILE A 76 4.22 -10.08 -12.38
N ALA A 77 3.73 -8.91 -12.00
CA ALA A 77 4.52 -7.71 -11.81
C ALA A 77 4.65 -7.41 -10.31
N SER A 78 5.88 -7.26 -9.84
CA SER A 78 6.19 -7.09 -8.41
C SER A 78 7.04 -5.85 -8.19
N GLY A 79 6.73 -5.17 -7.10
CA GLY A 79 7.41 -3.96 -6.70
C GLY A 79 7.01 -2.77 -7.57
N TYR A 80 5.78 -2.30 -7.44
CA TYR A 80 5.34 -1.08 -8.10
C TYR A 80 6.20 0.13 -7.66
N ARG A 81 6.72 0.88 -8.63
CA ARG A 81 7.66 1.99 -8.38
C ARG A 81 6.98 3.26 -7.83
N GLY A 82 5.65 3.35 -7.88
CA GLY A 82 4.90 4.56 -7.52
C GLY A 82 4.72 5.51 -8.71
N ARG A 83 3.88 6.54 -8.53
CA ARG A 83 3.54 7.52 -9.58
C ARG A 83 4.58 8.64 -9.61
N GLY A 84 5.87 8.34 -9.75
CA GLY A 84 6.91 9.37 -9.92
C GLY A 84 7.01 10.44 -8.81
N VAL A 85 6.34 10.28 -7.67
CA VAL A 85 6.46 11.13 -6.48
C VAL A 85 7.13 10.30 -5.38
N SER A 86 7.96 10.95 -4.57
CA SER A 86 8.84 10.28 -3.61
C SER A 86 8.07 9.31 -2.71
N ILE A 87 8.65 8.11 -2.52
CA ILE A 87 8.09 6.99 -1.77
C ILE A 87 7.59 7.39 -0.37
N ALA A 88 8.22 8.40 0.25
CA ALA A 88 7.81 8.94 1.55
C ALA A 88 6.47 9.68 1.52
N SER A 89 6.18 10.43 0.44
CA SER A 89 4.93 11.18 0.28
C SER A 89 3.72 10.26 0.01
N GLU A 90 3.89 9.22 -0.81
CA GLU A 90 2.79 8.29 -1.13
C GLU A 90 2.41 7.35 0.02
N VAL A 91 3.38 6.96 0.87
CA VAL A 91 3.12 6.15 2.07
C VAL A 91 2.32 6.95 3.10
N ASN A 92 2.57 8.26 3.21
CA ASN A 92 1.81 9.15 4.09
C ASN A 92 0.37 9.35 3.56
N GLU A 93 0.19 9.54 2.26
CA GLU A 93 -1.13 9.70 1.62
C GLU A 93 -1.99 8.44 1.76
N ARG A 94 -1.41 7.24 1.57
CA ARG A 94 -2.15 5.97 1.69
C ARG A 94 -2.40 5.56 3.13
N ALA A 95 -1.50 5.91 4.06
CA ALA A 95 -1.76 5.76 5.49
C ALA A 95 -2.89 6.68 5.96
N ARG A 96 -2.99 7.87 5.35
CA ARG A 96 -4.10 8.80 5.54
C ARG A 96 -5.40 8.26 4.97
N VAL A 97 -5.43 7.77 3.73
CA VAL A 97 -6.61 7.14 3.10
C VAL A 97 -7.04 5.84 3.81
N ARG A 98 -6.12 5.11 4.45
CA ARG A 98 -6.46 3.95 5.29
C ARG A 98 -6.98 4.34 6.69
N LYS A 99 -6.55 5.49 7.22
CA LYS A 99 -7.11 6.06 8.46
C LYS A 99 -8.46 6.74 8.22
N GLU A 100 -8.60 7.40 7.08
CA GLU A 100 -9.81 8.02 6.54
C GLU A 100 -10.52 7.00 5.66
N GLY A 101 -10.91 5.84 6.22
CA GLY A 101 -11.71 4.85 5.49
C GLY A 101 -12.94 5.50 4.88
N TRP A 102 -13.34 5.11 3.65
CA TRP A 102 -14.51 5.58 2.89
C TRP A 102 -15.47 6.45 3.71
N VAL A 103 -15.23 7.76 3.75
CA VAL A 103 -16.15 8.72 4.37
C VAL A 103 -17.18 9.06 3.32
N LEU A 104 -18.38 8.49 3.43
CA LEU A 104 -19.58 9.10 2.83
C LEU A 104 -19.61 10.55 3.33
N GLU A 105 -19.52 11.53 2.43
CA GLU A 105 -19.49 12.94 2.79
C GLU A 105 -20.62 13.26 3.77
N GLN A 106 -20.27 13.80 4.93
CA GLN A 106 -21.21 14.48 5.82
C GLN A 106 -21.06 15.98 5.58
N PRO A 107 -22.17 16.74 5.46
CA PRO A 107 -22.16 18.12 5.01
C PRO A 107 -21.34 19.05 5.93
N PRO A 108 -20.85 20.19 5.40
CA PRO A 108 -19.76 20.95 6.01
C PRO A 108 -20.13 21.49 7.40
N LYS A 109 -19.25 21.24 8.38
CA LYS A 109 -19.39 21.81 9.72
C LYS A 109 -18.94 23.26 9.75
N VAL A 110 -19.87 24.12 10.14
CA VAL A 110 -19.75 25.56 10.37
C VAL A 110 -18.62 25.88 11.37
N ARG A 111 -17.82 26.91 11.08
CA ARG A 111 -16.64 27.31 11.86
C ARG A 111 -17.04 28.18 13.06
N ILE A 112 -16.68 27.78 14.27
CA ILE A 112 -16.81 28.59 15.50
C ILE A 112 -15.43 29.17 15.86
N PRO A 113 -15.30 30.48 16.17
CA PRO A 113 -14.01 31.15 16.37
C PRO A 113 -13.31 30.76 17.69
N GLN A 114 -11.98 30.84 17.67
CA GLN A 114 -11.06 30.35 18.71
C GLN A 114 -10.63 31.44 19.70
N ASN A 115 -11.50 31.86 20.61
CA ASN A 115 -11.12 32.84 21.64
C ASN A 115 -11.32 32.33 23.07
N GLU A 116 -11.07 31.05 23.37
CA GLU A 116 -11.24 30.55 24.75
C GLU A 116 -10.26 29.42 25.15
N ALA A 117 -9.09 29.31 24.50
CA ALA A 117 -8.07 28.30 24.83
C ALA A 117 -7.02 28.77 25.87
N GLY A 118 -7.31 29.82 26.65
CA GLY A 118 -6.40 30.40 27.65
C GLY A 118 -6.54 29.84 29.07
N ALA A 119 -7.69 29.26 29.41
CA ALA A 119 -8.02 28.93 30.81
C ALA A 119 -7.51 27.56 31.29
N ILE A 120 -7.28 26.61 30.38
CA ILE A 120 -7.05 25.20 30.76
C ILE A 120 -5.60 24.93 31.20
N ARG A 121 -4.65 25.85 30.97
CA ARG A 121 -3.23 25.66 31.35
C ARG A 121 -2.90 25.95 32.82
N GLN A 122 -3.79 26.60 33.57
CA GLN A 122 -3.50 26.97 34.97
C GLN A 122 -3.89 25.89 35.98
N GLU A 123 -4.82 24.98 35.65
CA GLU A 123 -5.27 23.94 36.58
C GLU A 123 -4.30 22.73 36.67
N GLU A 124 -3.59 22.39 35.60
CA GLU A 124 -2.64 21.26 35.59
C GLU A 124 -1.35 21.51 36.41
N GLU A 125 -1.01 22.77 36.66
CA GLU A 125 0.21 23.15 37.38
C GLU A 125 0.03 23.15 38.91
N LEU A 126 -1.21 23.35 39.38
CA LEU A 126 -1.58 23.22 40.79
C LEU A 126 -1.54 21.77 41.28
N ASP A 127 -1.93 20.81 40.43
CA ASP A 127 -1.99 19.38 40.81
C ASP A 127 -0.59 18.72 40.90
N ARG A 128 0.41 19.27 40.21
CA ARG A 128 1.82 18.82 40.32
C ARG A 128 2.47 19.28 41.62
N ARG A 129 2.07 20.43 42.16
CA ARG A 129 2.60 20.96 43.43
C ARG A 129 2.07 20.20 44.65
N ALA A 130 0.87 19.63 44.56
CA ALA A 130 0.26 18.80 45.60
C ALA A 130 0.92 17.41 45.74
N LYS A 131 1.52 16.88 44.67
CA LYS A 131 2.16 15.54 44.68
C LYS A 131 3.58 15.54 45.26
N THR A 132 4.27 16.68 45.23
CA THR A 132 5.63 16.82 45.79
C THR A 132 5.64 16.92 47.33
N SER A 133 4.53 17.34 47.96
CA SER A 133 4.40 17.37 49.43
C SER A 133 3.99 16.03 50.06
N ALA A 134 3.62 15.02 49.25
CA ALA A 134 3.12 13.73 49.71
C ALA A 134 4.17 12.61 49.78
N GLY A 135 5.46 12.91 49.55
CA GLY A 135 6.56 11.99 49.89
C GLY A 135 6.61 10.65 49.17
N VAL A 136 6.11 10.55 47.93
CA VAL A 136 6.22 9.32 47.11
C VAL A 136 7.40 9.45 46.13
N MET A 137 8.52 8.83 46.46
CA MET A 137 9.66 8.66 45.55
C MET A 137 9.35 7.54 44.54
N PRO A 138 9.63 7.71 43.23
CA PRO A 138 9.53 6.61 42.28
C PRO A 138 10.78 5.70 42.34
N GLU A 139 10.53 4.38 42.41
CA GLU A 139 11.54 3.31 42.37
C GLU A 139 12.37 3.32 41.07
N GLU A 140 13.70 3.33 41.20
CA GLU A 140 14.64 3.06 40.11
C GLU A 140 14.79 1.55 39.88
N VAL A 141 14.34 1.03 38.73
CA VAL A 141 14.69 -0.32 38.27
C VAL A 141 15.73 -0.25 37.16
N SER A 142 16.99 -0.31 37.60
CA SER A 142 18.19 -0.53 36.77
C SER A 142 18.28 -2.00 36.32
N SER A 143 18.29 -2.27 35.01
CA SER A 143 18.79 -3.56 34.49
C SER A 143 19.34 -3.46 33.05
N ARG A 144 20.63 -3.77 32.92
CA ARG A 144 21.48 -3.70 31.71
C ARG A 144 21.07 -4.75 30.64
N PRO A 145 21.31 -4.50 29.33
CA PRO A 145 21.02 -5.49 28.28
C PRO A 145 22.05 -6.63 28.23
N ARG A 146 21.59 -7.90 28.21
CA ARG A 146 22.44 -9.10 28.03
C ARG A 146 22.80 -9.30 26.54
N ARG A 147 24.10 -9.47 26.24
CA ARG A 147 24.63 -9.92 24.94
C ARG A 147 24.27 -11.40 24.69
N MET A 148 23.77 -11.73 23.50
CA MET A 148 23.57 -13.11 23.02
C MET A 148 24.86 -13.70 22.41
N PRO A 149 25.15 -15.00 22.57
CA PRO A 149 26.26 -15.67 21.90
C PRO A 149 25.91 -16.18 20.49
N ARG A 150 26.91 -16.19 19.60
CA ARG A 150 26.88 -16.65 18.20
C ARG A 150 26.81 -18.18 18.10
N VAL A 151 25.89 -18.70 17.29
CA VAL A 151 25.77 -20.13 16.94
C VAL A 151 26.75 -20.47 15.80
N LYS A 152 27.57 -21.52 15.98
CA LYS A 152 28.42 -22.11 14.93
C LYS A 152 27.57 -23.07 14.07
N LYS A 153 27.70 -22.94 12.74
CA LYS A 153 27.14 -23.87 11.75
C LYS A 153 27.85 -25.23 11.82
N ARG A 154 27.08 -26.31 11.67
CA ARG A 154 27.53 -27.60 11.15
C ARG A 154 26.87 -27.81 9.79
#